data_AF-C9YCZ0-F1
#
_entry.id   AF-C9YCZ0-F1
#
_cell.length_a   1.000
_cell.length_b   1.000
_cell.length_c   1.000
_cell.angle_alpha   90.00
_cell.angle_beta   90.00
_cell.angle_gamma   90.00
#
_symmetry.space_group_name_H-M   'P 1'
#
loop_
_entity.id
_entity.type
_entity.pdbx_description
1 polymer ?
#
loop_
_entity_poly.entity_id
_entity_poly.type
_entity_poly.pdbx_seq_one_letter_code
_entity_poly.pdbx_strand_id
1 'polypeptide(L)'
;MKLGFSWRVLVFIAPALLIYATFSALPLLDTLRLGLYSADDTGLRTFTGLANYNTILNDPQWSASFWNAMGNNLKFFAIHMLVQNPVGLLLADLLSLRNVRFAATYRTIFSCSLCCRW
;
A
#
# COMPACT_ATOMS: atom_id res chain seq x y z
N MET A 1 -26.39 1.29 20.72
CA MET A 1 -25.52 2.48 20.52
C MET A 1 -26.20 3.39 19.52
N LYS A 2 -26.78 4.52 19.96
CA LYS A 2 -27.40 5.50 19.06
C LYS A 2 -26.26 6.18 18.31
N LEU A 3 -26.07 5.88 17.02
CA LEU A 3 -25.26 6.71 16.13
C LEU A 3 -26.02 8.04 15.98
N GLY A 4 -25.79 8.95 16.92
CA GLY A 4 -26.19 10.35 16.81
C GLY A 4 -25.31 11.00 15.76
N PHE A 5 -25.62 10.74 14.49
CA PHE A 5 -24.89 11.31 13.37
C PHE A 5 -25.19 12.82 13.32
N SER A 6 -24.39 13.62 14.03
CA SER A 6 -24.49 15.07 13.94
C SER A 6 -24.04 15.47 12.54
N TRP A 7 -24.97 16.03 11.74
CA TRP A 7 -24.73 16.57 10.39
C TRP A 7 -23.41 17.36 10.24
N ARG A 8 -23.02 18.10 11.29
CA ARG A 8 -21.74 18.82 11.40
C ARG A 8 -20.51 17.91 11.19
N VAL A 9 -20.53 16.70 11.74
CA VAL A 9 -19.43 15.73 11.61
C VAL A 9 -19.27 15.26 10.16
N LEU A 10 -20.37 15.07 9.43
CA LEU A 10 -20.32 14.77 7.99
C LEU A 10 -19.69 15.91 7.21
N VAL A 11 -20.07 17.16 7.50
CA VAL A 11 -19.51 18.32 6.79
C VAL A 11 -18.00 18.48 7.01
N PHE A 12 -17.48 18.17 8.20
CA PHE A 12 -16.04 18.20 8.46
C PHE A 12 -15.26 17.02 7.85
N ILE A 13 -15.86 15.82 7.78
CA ILE A 13 -15.21 14.63 7.19
C ILE A 13 -15.39 14.58 5.67
N ALA A 14 -16.48 15.13 5.14
CA ALA A 14 -16.83 15.13 3.72
C ALA A 14 -15.69 15.61 2.79
N PRO A 15 -15.01 16.75 3.03
CA PRO A 15 -13.92 17.17 2.13
C PRO A 15 -12.74 16.20 2.14
N ALA A 16 -12.40 15.61 3.29
CA ALA A 16 -11.35 14.60 3.38
C ALA A 16 -11.74 13.30 2.65
N LEU A 17 -12.99 12.85 2.83
CA LEU A 17 -13.53 11.67 2.13
C LEU A 17 -13.60 11.89 0.61
N LEU A 18 -13.97 13.09 0.17
CA LEU A 18 -14.10 13.41 -1.25
C LEU A 18 -12.73 13.37 -1.94
N ILE A 19 -11.70 13.96 -1.31
CA ILE A 19 -10.32 13.89 -1.82
C ILE A 19 -9.85 12.43 -1.85
N TYR A 20 -10.04 11.67 -0.77
CA TYR A 20 -9.66 10.26 -0.72
C TYR A 20 -10.35 9.42 -1.81
N ALA A 21 -11.66 9.60 -1.98
CA ALA A 21 -12.43 8.87 -2.98
C ALA A 21 -11.93 9.21 -4.39
N THR A 22 -11.73 10.49 -4.72
CA THR A 22 -11.32 10.92 -6.06
C THR A 22 -9.91 10.46 -6.42
N PHE A 23 -8.96 10.56 -5.49
CA PHE A 23 -7.55 10.28 -5.80
C PHE A 23 -7.11 8.85 -5.52
N SER A 24 -7.85 8.09 -4.70
CA SER A 24 -7.46 6.73 -4.32
C SER A 24 -8.53 5.70 -4.69
N ALA A 25 -9.79 5.94 -4.33
CA ALA A 25 -10.85 4.98 -4.61
C ALA A 25 -11.21 4.89 -6.11
N LEU A 26 -11.29 6.02 -6.82
CA LEU A 26 -11.54 6.03 -8.26
C LEU A 26 -10.45 5.29 -9.07
N PRO A 27 -9.14 5.57 -8.92
CA PRO A 27 -8.14 4.84 -9.67
C PRO A 27 -8.14 3.35 -9.30
N LEU A 28 -8.43 3.00 -8.04
CA LEU A 28 -8.58 1.59 -7.65
C LEU A 28 -9.72 0.90 -8.44
N LEU A 29 -10.89 1.53 -8.53
CA LEU A 29 -12.01 0.99 -9.30
C LEU A 29 -11.68 0.88 -10.79
N ASP A 30 -10.95 1.85 -11.35
CA ASP A 30 -10.53 1.81 -12.75
C ASP A 30 -9.50 0.70 -12.99
N THR A 31 -8.58 0.44 -12.06
CA THR A 31 -7.65 -0.70 -12.17
C THR A 31 -8.37 -2.05 -12.10
N LEU A 32 -9.38 -2.17 -11.23
CA LEU A 32 -10.22 -3.38 -11.15
C LEU A 32 -11.02 -3.59 -12.43
N ARG A 33 -11.61 -2.52 -12.99
CA ARG A 33 -12.28 -2.57 -14.29
C ARG A 33 -11.30 -3.00 -15.37
N LEU A 34 -10.13 -2.38 -15.46
CA LEU A 34 -9.12 -2.69 -16.48
C LEU A 34 -8.67 -4.16 -16.42
N GLY A 35 -8.57 -4.76 -15.23
CA GLY A 35 -8.24 -6.18 -15.08
C GLY A 35 -9.27 -7.15 -15.69
N LEU A 36 -10.53 -6.73 -15.82
CA LEU A 36 -11.62 -7.51 -16.43
C LEU A 36 -11.68 -7.37 -17.97
N TYR A 37 -10.93 -6.42 -18.54
CA TYR A 37 -10.80 -6.26 -19.98
C TYR A 37 -9.47 -6.85 -20.44
N SER A 38 -9.48 -7.63 -21.51
CA SER A 38 -8.26 -8.00 -22.22
C SER A 38 -8.01 -7.01 -23.34
N ALA A 39 -6.80 -6.47 -23.42
CA ALA A 39 -6.34 -5.73 -24.59
C ALA A 39 -5.60 -6.73 -25.48
N ASP A 40 -6.19 -7.07 -26.61
CA ASP A 40 -5.49 -7.84 -27.65
C ASP A 40 -4.45 -6.93 -28.34
N ASP A 41 -3.40 -7.50 -28.93
CA ASP A 41 -2.32 -6.76 -29.61
C ASP A 41 -2.82 -5.91 -30.79
N THR A 42 -4.07 -6.15 -31.22
CA THR A 42 -4.81 -5.42 -32.25
C THR A 42 -5.54 -4.16 -31.73
N GLY A 43 -5.52 -3.90 -30.41
CA GLY A 43 -6.15 -2.74 -29.78
C GLY A 43 -7.65 -2.92 -29.49
N LEU A 44 -8.25 -4.08 -29.81
CA LEU A 44 -9.63 -4.37 -29.41
C LEU A 44 -9.68 -4.74 -27.92
N ARG A 45 -10.37 -3.90 -27.15
CA ARG A 45 -10.71 -4.20 -25.75
C ARG A 45 -11.89 -5.17 -25.73
N THR A 46 -11.61 -6.45 -25.49
CA THR A 46 -12.65 -7.46 -25.32
C THR A 46 -12.94 -7.63 -23.84
N PHE A 47 -14.23 -7.63 -23.47
CA PHE A 47 -14.64 -7.92 -22.10
C PHE A 47 -14.53 -9.44 -21.88
N THR A 48 -13.40 -9.87 -21.33
CA THR A 48 -13.09 -11.29 -21.07
C THR A 48 -13.49 -11.73 -19.66
N GLY A 49 -13.95 -10.79 -18.82
CA GLY A 49 -14.45 -11.08 -17.49
C GLY A 49 -13.39 -11.71 -16.59
N LEU A 50 -13.66 -12.89 -16.04
CA LEU A 50 -12.74 -13.62 -15.16
C LEU A 50 -11.75 -14.53 -15.91
N ALA A 51 -11.83 -14.61 -17.24
CA ALA A 51 -10.97 -15.49 -18.03
C ALA A 51 -9.48 -15.12 -17.91
N ASN A 52 -9.16 -13.81 -17.82
CA ASN A 52 -7.78 -13.32 -17.64
C ASN A 52 -7.14 -13.87 -16.35
N TYR A 53 -7.90 -13.89 -15.25
CA TYR A 53 -7.42 -14.42 -13.97
C TYR A 53 -7.24 -15.94 -14.03
N ASN A 54 -8.12 -16.65 -14.74
CA ASN A 54 -8.01 -18.09 -14.92
C ASN A 54 -6.75 -18.47 -15.72
N THR A 55 -6.42 -17.73 -16.77
CA THR A 55 -5.21 -17.94 -17.59
C THR A 55 -3.94 -17.74 -16.77
N ILE A 56 -3.85 -16.67 -15.97
CA ILE A 56 -2.65 -16.40 -15.15
C ILE A 56 -2.45 -17.49 -14.07
N LEU A 57 -3.55 -18.02 -13.52
CA LEU A 57 -3.49 -18.99 -12.41
C LEU A 57 -3.31 -20.44 -12.86
N ASN A 58 -3.88 -20.86 -14.00
CA ASN A 58 -3.90 -22.26 -14.42
C ASN A 58 -2.96 -22.58 -15.60
N ASP A 59 -2.45 -21.58 -16.32
CA ASP A 59 -1.52 -21.83 -17.43
C ASP A 59 -0.11 -22.15 -16.87
N PRO A 60 0.52 -23.29 -17.24
CA PRO A 60 1.83 -23.69 -16.76
C PRO A 60 2.94 -22.64 -16.99
N GLN A 61 2.83 -21.83 -18.04
CA GLN A 61 3.85 -20.83 -18.39
C GLN A 61 3.76 -19.58 -17.50
N TRP A 62 2.53 -19.15 -17.16
CA TRP A 62 2.27 -17.90 -16.44
C TRP A 62 2.20 -18.11 -14.92
N SER A 63 1.63 -19.24 -14.49
CA SER A 63 1.47 -19.58 -13.08
C SER A 63 2.82 -19.72 -12.36
N ALA A 64 3.82 -20.38 -12.97
CA ALA A 64 5.14 -20.54 -12.36
C ALA A 64 5.82 -19.19 -12.06
N SER A 65 5.71 -18.23 -12.99
CA SER A 65 6.24 -16.88 -12.80
C SER A 65 5.45 -16.09 -11.76
N PHE A 66 4.12 -16.22 -11.76
CA PHE A 66 3.24 -15.58 -10.77
C PHE A 66 3.55 -16.07 -9.34
N TRP A 67 3.64 -17.38 -9.13
CA TRP A 67 3.94 -17.96 -7.81
C TRP A 67 5.36 -17.65 -7.34
N ASN A 68 6.34 -17.63 -8.25
CA ASN A 68 7.70 -17.18 -7.90
C ASN A 68 7.74 -15.69 -7.52
N ALA A 69 7.08 -14.82 -8.29
CA ALA A 69 7.00 -13.40 -7.98
C ALA A 69 6.27 -13.16 -6.64
N MET A 70 5.16 -13.85 -6.38
CA MET A 70 4.42 -13.74 -5.13
C MET A 70 5.26 -14.21 -3.94
N GLY A 71 5.96 -15.35 -4.07
CA GLY A 71 6.87 -15.85 -3.04
C GLY A 71 8.04 -14.90 -2.76
N ASN A 72 8.63 -14.29 -3.78
CA ASN A 72 9.70 -13.31 -3.61
C ASN A 72 9.20 -12.02 -2.94
N ASN A 73 8.02 -11.50 -3.32
CA ASN A 73 7.39 -10.36 -2.65
C ASN A 73 7.08 -10.66 -1.19
N LEU A 74 6.58 -11.86 -0.88
CA LEU A 74 6.26 -12.26 0.49
C LEU A 74 7.53 -12.40 1.34
N LYS A 75 8.61 -12.96 0.78
CA LYS A 75 9.93 -12.99 1.45
C LYS A 75 10.44 -11.58 1.72
N PHE A 76 10.37 -10.68 0.73
CA PHE A 76 10.78 -9.28 0.90
C PHE A 76 9.95 -8.58 1.98
N PHE A 77 8.63 -8.75 1.97
CA PHE A 77 7.72 -8.21 2.98
C PHE A 77 8.03 -8.75 4.38
N ALA A 78 8.22 -10.06 4.53
CA ALA A 78 8.54 -10.68 5.81
C ALA A 78 9.89 -10.18 6.36
N ILE A 79 10.92 -10.07 5.50
CA ILE A 79 12.22 -9.52 5.89
C ILE A 79 12.08 -8.05 6.28
N HIS A 80 11.37 -7.22 5.52
CA HIS A 80 11.19 -5.81 5.87
C HIS A 80 10.40 -5.65 7.16
N MET A 81 9.35 -6.43 7.35
CA MET A 81 8.55 -6.42 8.58
C MET A 81 9.39 -6.86 9.79
N LEU A 82 10.29 -7.83 9.64
CA LEU A 82 11.17 -8.30 10.71
C LEU A 82 12.44 -7.49 10.90
N VAL A 83 12.89 -6.71 9.93
CA VAL A 83 14.13 -5.91 10.05
C VAL A 83 13.78 -4.45 10.36
N GLN A 84 12.86 -3.85 9.62
CA GLN A 84 12.51 -2.43 9.76
C GLN A 84 11.83 -2.13 11.10
N ASN A 85 10.87 -2.97 11.54
CA ASN A 85 10.15 -2.75 12.80
C ASN A 85 11.04 -2.83 14.04
N PRO A 86 11.88 -3.87 14.23
CA PRO A 86 12.75 -3.91 15.39
C PRO A 86 13.92 -2.93 15.29
N VAL A 87 14.43 -2.60 14.10
CA VAL A 87 15.43 -1.52 13.99
C VAL A 87 14.83 -0.19 14.45
N GLY A 88 13.58 0.12 14.06
CA GLY A 88 12.87 1.30 14.56
C GLY A 88 12.65 1.27 16.08
N LEU A 89 12.27 0.12 16.63
CA LEU A 89 12.03 -0.05 18.06
C LEU A 89 13.34 0.01 18.89
N LEU A 90 14.42 -0.60 18.40
CA LEU A 90 15.75 -0.56 19.02
C LEU A 90 16.31 0.85 19.04
N LEU A 91 16.15 1.61 17.95
CA LEU A 91 16.53 3.03 17.92
C LEU A 91 15.69 3.83 18.92
N ALA A 92 14.37 3.59 19.01
CA ALA A 92 13.51 4.26 19.98
C ALA A 92 13.92 3.95 21.44
N ASP A 93 14.26 2.69 21.76
CA ASP A 93 14.69 2.27 23.09
C ASP A 93 16.07 2.87 23.46
N LEU A 94 17.02 2.85 22.51
CA LEU A 94 18.34 3.44 22.70
C LEU A 94 18.28 4.97 22.94
N LEU A 95 17.31 5.66 22.33
CA LEU A 95 17.04 7.09 22.58
C LEU A 95 16.23 7.34 23.88
N SER A 96 15.47 6.36 24.35
CA SER A 96 14.71 6.43 25.61
C SER A 96 15.62 6.32 26.84
N LEU A 97 16.78 5.68 26.68
CA LEU A 97 17.87 5.72 27.66
C LEU A 97 18.44 7.15 27.75
N ARG A 98 17.99 7.85 28.79
CA ARG A 98 18.14 9.28 29.16
C ARG A 98 19.55 9.90 29.15
N ASN A 99 20.60 9.23 28.66
CA ASN A 99 22.00 9.67 28.84
C ASN A 99 22.90 9.63 27.58
N VAL A 100 22.37 9.93 26.38
CA VAL A 100 23.19 10.11 25.17
C VAL A 100 23.13 11.56 24.64
N ARG A 101 24.29 12.23 24.68
CA ARG A 101 24.52 13.67 24.37
C ARG A 101 24.15 14.10 22.94
N PHE A 102 23.79 13.16 22.06
CA PHE A 102 23.51 13.39 20.63
C PHE A 102 22.06 13.06 20.20
N ALA A 103 21.15 12.75 21.13
CA ALA A 103 19.76 12.37 20.80
C ALA A 103 19.00 13.42 19.96
N ALA A 104 19.33 14.71 20.13
CA ALA A 104 18.70 15.80 19.38
C ALA A 104 19.07 15.78 17.88
N THR A 105 20.31 15.43 17.54
CA THR A 105 20.79 15.35 16.15
C THR A 105 20.25 14.12 15.42
N TYR A 106 20.11 12.98 16.11
CA TYR A 106 19.48 11.79 15.53
C TYR A 106 17.98 12.00 15.27
N ARG A 107 17.28 12.75 16.14
CA ARG A 107 15.85 13.05 16.00
C ARG A 107 15.56 13.98 14.80
N THR A 108 16.44 14.95 14.52
CA THR A 108 16.30 15.85 13.37
C THR A 108 16.63 15.16 12.05
N ILE A 109 17.67 14.32 12.00
CA ILE A 109 18.01 13.58 10.77
C ILE A 109 16.91 12.59 10.40
N PHE A 110 16.38 11.84 11.37
CA PHE A 110 15.27 10.90 11.12
C PHE A 110 14.01 11.63 10.61
N SER A 111 13.62 12.74 11.26
CA SER A 111 12.45 13.51 10.85
C SER A 111 12.63 14.20 9.50
N CYS A 112 13.84 14.67 9.18
CA CYS A 112 14.16 15.28 7.89
C CYS A 112 14.14 14.24 6.76
N SER A 113 14.67 13.04 7.00
CA SER A 113 14.63 11.94 6.03
C SER A 113 13.19 11.47 5.76
N LEU A 114 12.31 11.43 6.77
CA LEU A 114 10.88 11.16 6.56
C LEU A 114 10.18 12.25 5.74
N CYS A 115 10.52 13.52 5.95
CA CYS A 115 9.95 14.65 5.21
C CYS A 115 10.31 14.61 3.71
N CYS A 116 11.48 14.07 3.35
CA CYS A 116 11.92 13.93 1.96
C CYS A 116 11.60 12.57 1.31
N ARG A 117 11.08 11.59 2.06
CA ARG A 117 10.74 10.25 1.54
C ARG A 117 9.25 10.11 1.16
N TRP A 118 8.40 10.98 1.70
CA TRP A 118 7.03 11.23 1.22
C TRP A 118 7.04 12.30 0.14
#